data_AF-A0A7Y7Q9G1-F1
#
_entry.id   AF-A0A7Y7Q9G1-F1
#
_cell.length_a   1.000
_cell.length_b   1.000
_cell.length_c   1.000
_cell.angle_alpha   90.00
_cell.angle_beta   90.00
_cell.angle_gamma   90.00
#
_symmetry.space_group_name_H-M   'P 1'
#
loop_
_entity.id
_entity.type
_entity.pdbx_description
1 polymer ?
#
loop_
_entity_poly.entity_id
_entity_poly.type
_entity_poly.pdbx_seq_one_letter_code
_entity_poly.pdbx_strand_id
1 'polypeptide(L)'
;MKSTFNKTFISTAMLSVLLAGCASNGVDDYVKSQQEQHEKNVKIEQNRFDDIPEWFLNVPANTPDNLYAVGTATTNNLQFSLNQAKLNAEFGLAKALNQEITGRERSYMHQGSDGNVVSDGDNVITKFVDPTDVVGVQVVKNKVQFSDGKYIVYTLLNLDVNKQRSMLKSKGIDLVTLRAEKAYSDVANEAQRRKAAKLEEENAKIEAVSESMVATPLTGEGA
;
A
#
# COMPACT_ATOMS: atom_id res chain seq x y z
N MET A 1 67.52 -62.14 -14.61
CA MET A 1 66.18 -61.76 -15.12
C MET A 1 65.52 -60.89 -14.05
N LYS A 2 65.37 -59.58 -14.30
CA LYS A 2 64.94 -58.58 -13.30
C LYS A 2 63.42 -58.59 -13.19
N SER A 3 62.89 -58.75 -11.97
CA SER A 3 61.47 -58.61 -11.64
C SER A 3 61.09 -57.13 -11.66
N THR A 4 60.24 -56.74 -12.61
CA THR A 4 59.56 -55.44 -12.64
C THR A 4 58.09 -55.67 -12.29
N PHE A 5 57.80 -55.79 -11.00
CA PHE A 5 56.42 -55.82 -10.50
C PHE A 5 56.19 -54.61 -9.59
N ASN A 6 55.14 -53.85 -9.92
CA ASN A 6 54.44 -52.87 -9.08
C ASN A 6 55.24 -51.68 -8.50
N LYS A 7 55.46 -50.64 -9.31
CA LYS A 7 55.69 -49.27 -8.82
C LYS A 7 54.62 -48.26 -9.24
N THR A 8 53.74 -48.60 -10.19
CA THR A 8 52.72 -47.69 -10.74
C THR A 8 51.38 -47.73 -10.00
N PHE A 9 51.11 -48.73 -9.16
CA PHE A 9 49.84 -48.83 -8.43
C PHE A 9 49.79 -48.07 -7.10
N ILE A 10 50.93 -47.66 -6.55
CA ILE A 10 51.00 -46.94 -5.26
C ILE A 10 50.86 -45.42 -5.47
N SER A 11 51.11 -44.91 -6.67
CA SER A 11 51.10 -43.45 -6.94
C SER A 11 49.69 -42.84 -7.14
N THR A 12 48.65 -43.64 -7.35
CA THR A 12 47.31 -43.12 -7.69
C THR A 12 46.35 -43.08 -6.49
N ALA A 13 46.71 -43.67 -5.35
CA ALA A 13 45.85 -43.72 -4.16
C ALA A 13 46.01 -42.51 -3.21
N MET A 14 47.02 -41.67 -3.41
CA MET A 14 47.31 -40.54 -2.49
C MET A 14 46.69 -39.20 -2.93
N LEU A 15 46.12 -39.12 -4.14
CA LEU A 15 45.54 -37.89 -4.67
C LEU A 15 44.02 -37.77 -4.43
N SER A 16 43.36 -38.85 -4.04
CA SER A 16 41.90 -38.89 -3.83
C SER A 16 41.45 -38.62 -2.38
N VAL A 17 42.38 -38.48 -1.42
CA VAL A 17 42.05 -38.22 0.00
C VAL A 17 42.09 -36.73 0.37
N LEU A 18 42.61 -35.86 -0.51
CA LEU A 18 42.77 -34.42 -0.21
C LEU A 18 41.56 -33.55 -0.56
N LEU A 19 40.49 -34.09 -1.17
CA LEU A 19 39.28 -33.31 -1.49
C LEU A 19 38.15 -33.42 -0.46
N ALA A 20 38.26 -34.30 0.55
CA ALA A 20 37.22 -34.46 1.58
C ALA A 20 37.29 -33.40 2.72
N GLY A 21 38.30 -32.52 2.71
CA GLY A 21 38.60 -31.63 3.85
C GLY A 21 37.97 -30.24 3.83
N CYS A 22 37.43 -29.75 2.69
CA CYS A 22 36.89 -28.38 2.60
C CYS A 22 35.35 -28.30 2.67
N ALA A 23 34.63 -29.42 2.70
CA ALA A 23 33.16 -29.40 2.61
C ALA A 23 32.44 -29.45 3.96
N SER A 24 33.10 -29.84 5.05
CA SER A 24 32.41 -30.23 6.29
C SER A 24 32.17 -29.08 7.28
N ASN A 25 32.95 -28.01 7.25
CA ASN A 25 32.91 -27.00 8.32
C ASN A 25 32.23 -25.70 7.87
N GLY A 26 32.24 -25.39 6.57
CA GLY A 26 31.65 -24.17 6.03
C GLY A 26 30.12 -24.20 5.94
N VAL A 27 29.52 -25.40 5.81
CA VAL A 27 28.05 -25.55 5.74
C VAL A 27 27.42 -25.37 7.11
N ASP A 28 27.98 -25.98 8.17
CA ASP A 28 27.46 -25.85 9.53
C ASP A 28 27.62 -24.41 10.06
N ASP A 29 28.76 -23.77 9.81
CA ASP A 29 28.96 -22.35 10.15
C ASP A 29 28.02 -21.43 9.35
N TYR A 30 27.77 -21.73 8.06
CA TYR A 30 26.81 -20.98 7.24
C TYR A 30 25.39 -21.13 7.79
N VAL A 31 24.92 -22.34 8.06
CA VAL A 31 23.58 -22.60 8.61
C VAL A 31 23.41 -21.92 9.97
N LYS A 32 24.41 -22.00 10.84
CA LYS A 32 24.39 -21.31 12.14
C LYS A 32 24.32 -19.79 11.97
N SER A 33 25.09 -19.22 11.04
CA SER A 33 25.03 -17.78 10.77
C SER A 33 23.64 -17.36 10.26
N GLN A 34 23.01 -18.16 9.39
CA GLN A 34 21.67 -17.89 8.89
C GLN A 34 20.61 -17.98 10.00
N GLN A 35 20.74 -18.97 10.90
CA GLN A 35 19.88 -19.11 12.07
C GLN A 35 19.99 -17.89 13.00
N GLU A 36 21.21 -17.45 13.30
CA GLU A 36 21.46 -16.27 14.13
C GLU A 36 20.90 -14.98 13.48
N GLN A 37 21.00 -14.85 12.15
CA GLN A 37 20.37 -13.71 11.44
C GLN A 37 18.85 -13.78 11.52
N HIS A 38 18.27 -14.97 11.36
CA HIS A 38 16.82 -15.16 11.48
C HIS A 38 16.33 -14.81 12.89
N GLU A 39 17.01 -15.29 13.93
CA GLU A 39 16.67 -14.98 15.32
C GLU A 39 16.78 -13.48 15.62
N LYS A 40 17.81 -12.81 15.11
CA LYS A 40 17.95 -11.35 15.21
C LYS A 40 16.78 -10.63 14.52
N ASN A 41 16.43 -11.04 13.30
CA ASN A 41 15.32 -10.45 12.55
C ASN A 41 13.99 -10.64 13.27
N VAL A 42 13.70 -11.85 13.77
CA VAL A 42 12.49 -12.13 14.57
C VAL A 42 12.44 -11.23 15.81
N LYS A 43 13.57 -11.08 16.52
CA LYS A 43 13.64 -10.22 17.71
C LYS A 43 13.42 -8.74 17.38
N ILE A 44 13.93 -8.26 16.25
CA ILE A 44 13.68 -6.89 15.77
C ILE A 44 12.20 -6.68 15.50
N GLU A 45 11.55 -7.62 14.80
CA GLU A 45 10.12 -7.54 14.50
C GLU A 45 9.26 -7.64 15.77
N GLN A 46 9.66 -8.46 16.75
CA GLN A 46 8.99 -8.55 18.04
C GLN A 46 9.06 -7.23 18.82
N ASN A 47 10.25 -6.62 18.90
CA ASN A 47 10.43 -5.31 19.55
C ASN A 47 9.60 -4.22 18.85
N ARG A 48 9.52 -4.26 17.51
CA ARG A 48 8.68 -3.33 16.73
C ARG A 48 7.21 -3.45 17.10
N PHE A 49 6.71 -4.68 17.24
CA PHE A 49 5.33 -4.94 17.64
C PHE A 49 5.05 -4.40 19.05
N ASP A 50 5.93 -4.68 20.01
CA ASP A 50 5.80 -4.21 21.40
C ASP A 50 5.86 -2.68 21.51
N ASP A 51 6.57 -2.03 20.59
CA ASP A 51 6.64 -0.57 20.53
C ASP A 51 5.40 0.08 19.90
N ILE A 52 4.48 -0.67 19.29
CA ILE A 52 3.24 -0.10 18.75
C ILE A 52 2.43 0.50 19.91
N PRO A 53 2.02 1.78 19.82
CA PRO A 53 1.26 2.39 20.90
C PRO A 53 -0.10 1.72 21.09
N GLU A 54 -0.47 1.39 22.34
CA GLU A 54 -1.74 0.72 22.64
C GLU A 54 -2.97 1.46 22.10
N TRP A 55 -2.96 2.79 22.12
CA TRP A 55 -4.06 3.60 21.61
C TRP A 55 -4.25 3.51 20.08
N PHE A 56 -3.24 3.00 19.36
CA PHE A 56 -3.32 2.73 17.93
C PHE A 56 -4.00 1.38 17.67
N LEU A 57 -3.75 0.39 18.53
CA LEU A 57 -4.40 -0.92 18.47
C LEU A 57 -5.82 -0.90 19.07
N ASN A 58 -6.02 -0.08 20.11
CA ASN A 58 -7.26 0.08 20.86
C ASN A 58 -7.78 1.50 20.68
N VAL A 59 -8.28 1.80 19.47
CA VAL A 59 -8.82 3.12 19.14
C VAL A 59 -10.06 3.39 20.02
N PRO A 60 -10.19 4.59 20.62
CA PRO A 60 -11.38 4.94 21.39
C PRO A 60 -12.66 4.81 20.55
N ALA A 61 -13.74 4.38 21.20
CA ALA A 61 -15.02 4.20 20.52
C ALA A 61 -15.61 5.53 20.04
N ASN A 62 -16.19 5.49 18.83
CA ASN A 62 -16.90 6.63 18.26
C ASN A 62 -18.22 6.88 19.00
N THR A 63 -18.51 8.15 19.20
CA THR A 63 -19.74 8.65 19.82
C THR A 63 -20.41 9.67 18.90
N PRO A 64 -21.68 10.06 19.13
CA PRO A 64 -22.33 11.10 18.34
C PRO A 64 -21.59 12.45 18.31
N ASP A 65 -20.82 12.75 19.38
CA ASP A 65 -20.15 14.04 19.56
C ASP A 65 -18.67 13.99 19.17
N ASN A 66 -18.01 12.82 19.30
CA ASN A 66 -16.59 12.65 19.05
C ASN A 66 -16.33 11.41 18.18
N LEU A 67 -15.62 11.63 17.08
CA LEU A 67 -15.15 10.58 16.19
C LEU A 67 -13.63 10.48 16.27
N TYR A 68 -13.13 9.26 16.43
CA TYR A 68 -11.72 8.93 16.49
C TYR A 68 -11.31 8.11 15.28
N ALA A 69 -10.12 8.40 14.78
CA ALA A 69 -9.48 7.56 13.78
C ALA A 69 -7.97 7.63 13.94
N VAL A 70 -7.32 6.55 13.52
CA VAL A 70 -5.87 6.43 13.53
C VAL A 70 -5.32 6.33 12.11
N GLY A 71 -4.08 6.74 11.95
CA GLY A 71 -3.34 6.63 10.71
C GLY A 71 -1.88 6.31 11.00
N THR A 72 -1.26 5.57 10.09
CA THR A 72 0.15 5.21 10.16
C THR A 72 0.82 5.45 8.82
N ALA A 73 2.11 5.78 8.83
CA ALA A 73 2.92 5.87 7.63
C ALA A 73 4.38 5.54 7.94
N THR A 74 5.05 4.91 6.98
CA THR A 74 6.45 4.48 7.12
C THR A 74 7.27 4.93 5.93
N THR A 75 8.14 5.92 6.10
CA THR A 75 9.05 6.39 5.03
C THR A 75 10.41 6.81 5.58
N ASN A 76 11.39 7.07 4.73
CA ASN A 76 12.70 7.59 5.14
C ASN A 76 12.71 9.10 5.48
N ASN A 77 11.57 9.80 5.32
CA ASN A 77 11.44 11.22 5.63
C ASN A 77 10.41 11.42 6.75
N LEU A 78 10.85 12.02 7.86
CA LEU A 78 10.00 12.22 9.04
C LEU A 78 8.79 13.11 8.74
N GLN A 79 9.00 14.26 8.09
CA GLN A 79 7.92 15.21 7.82
C GLN A 79 6.87 14.61 6.88
N PHE A 80 7.33 13.90 5.85
CA PHE A 80 6.44 13.18 4.95
C PHE A 80 5.64 12.11 5.69
N SER A 81 6.29 11.34 6.58
CA SER A 81 5.62 10.31 7.39
C SER A 81 4.57 10.92 8.34
N LEU A 82 4.87 12.06 8.97
CA LEU A 82 3.91 12.79 9.81
C LEU A 82 2.69 13.24 9.01
N ASN A 83 2.91 13.82 7.84
CA ASN A 83 1.83 14.31 6.99
C ASN A 83 0.98 13.14 6.47
N GLN A 84 1.61 12.06 6.01
CA GLN A 84 0.91 10.89 5.50
C GLN A 84 0.14 10.14 6.60
N ALA A 85 0.70 9.99 7.80
CA ALA A 85 0.00 9.38 8.92
C ALA A 85 -1.23 10.20 9.34
N LYS A 86 -1.10 11.54 9.40
CA LYS A 86 -2.23 12.45 9.65
C LYS A 86 -3.30 12.30 8.56
N LEU A 87 -2.89 12.32 7.30
CA LEU A 87 -3.77 12.20 6.14
C LEU A 87 -4.54 10.85 6.15
N ASN A 88 -3.86 9.76 6.49
CA ASN A 88 -4.48 8.42 6.64
C ASN A 88 -5.53 8.42 7.77
N ALA A 89 -5.26 9.13 8.88
CA ALA A 89 -6.22 9.27 9.98
C ALA A 89 -7.43 10.14 9.60
N GLU A 90 -7.23 11.24 8.86
CA GLU A 90 -8.31 12.08 8.33
C GLU A 90 -9.24 11.29 7.40
N PHE A 91 -8.68 10.42 6.57
CA PHE A 91 -9.47 9.51 5.74
C PHE A 91 -10.32 8.55 6.59
N GLY A 92 -9.77 8.04 7.70
CA GLY A 92 -10.52 7.25 8.68
C GLY A 92 -11.70 8.01 9.30
N LEU A 93 -11.50 9.30 9.66
CA LEU A 93 -12.58 10.16 10.14
C LEU A 93 -13.66 10.37 9.06
N ALA A 94 -13.25 10.59 7.81
CA ALA A 94 -14.18 10.75 6.69
C ALA A 94 -15.05 9.50 6.47
N LYS A 95 -14.48 8.30 6.62
CA LYS A 95 -15.24 7.03 6.59
C LYS A 95 -16.21 6.91 7.75
N ALA A 96 -15.79 7.27 8.97
CA ALA A 96 -16.67 7.24 10.13
C ALA A 96 -17.87 8.18 9.96
N LEU A 97 -17.68 9.30 9.26
CA LEU A 97 -18.74 10.25 8.90
C LEU A 97 -19.62 9.76 7.74
N ASN A 98 -19.05 9.10 6.73
CA ASN A 98 -19.76 8.73 5.51
C ASN A 98 -19.73 7.22 5.24
N GLN A 99 -20.90 6.58 5.38
CA GLN A 99 -21.10 5.15 5.12
C GLN A 99 -20.86 4.75 3.66
N GLU A 100 -20.92 5.69 2.71
CA GLU A 100 -20.71 5.42 1.27
C GLU A 100 -19.24 5.17 0.91
N ILE A 101 -18.29 5.79 1.63
CA ILE A 101 -16.84 5.67 1.36
C ILE A 101 -16.35 4.24 1.62
N THR A 102 -16.94 3.55 2.60
CA THR A 102 -16.58 2.17 2.98
C THR A 102 -16.78 1.16 1.84
N GLY A 103 -17.76 1.38 0.96
CA GLY A 103 -18.03 0.49 -0.18
C GLY A 103 -16.96 0.57 -1.27
N ARG A 104 -16.42 1.77 -1.51
CA ARG A 104 -15.42 2.03 -2.55
C ARG A 104 -14.01 1.64 -2.11
N GLU A 105 -13.69 1.72 -0.82
CA GLU A 105 -12.41 1.24 -0.29
C GLU A 105 -12.23 -0.28 -0.52
N ARG A 106 -13.28 -1.08 -0.29
CA ARG A 106 -13.22 -2.53 -0.47
C ARG A 106 -12.83 -2.95 -1.89
N SER A 107 -13.12 -2.13 -2.90
CA SER A 107 -12.70 -2.40 -4.29
C SER A 107 -11.24 -2.05 -4.58
N TYR A 108 -10.51 -1.36 -3.67
CA TYR A 108 -9.12 -0.95 -3.87
C TYR A 108 -8.10 -1.70 -3.00
N MET A 109 -8.56 -2.49 -2.01
CA MET A 109 -7.67 -3.39 -1.26
C MET A 109 -7.75 -4.79 -1.85
N HIS A 110 -6.72 -5.19 -2.60
CA HIS A 110 -6.57 -6.56 -3.08
C HIS A 110 -5.43 -7.23 -2.30
N GLN A 111 -5.73 -8.38 -1.69
CA GLN A 111 -4.70 -9.21 -1.09
C GLN A 111 -3.97 -9.95 -2.21
N GLY A 112 -2.66 -9.72 -2.32
CA GLY A 112 -1.79 -10.51 -3.18
C GLY A 112 -1.76 -11.97 -2.75
N SER A 113 -1.42 -12.86 -3.68
CA SER A 113 -1.38 -14.31 -3.47
C SER A 113 -0.33 -14.78 -2.45
N ASP A 114 0.59 -13.91 -2.06
CA ASP A 114 1.65 -14.11 -1.06
C ASP A 114 1.29 -13.55 0.33
N GLY A 115 0.07 -13.04 0.50
CA GLY A 115 -0.40 -12.39 1.73
C GLY A 115 0.01 -10.92 1.85
N ASN A 116 0.81 -10.39 0.92
CA ASN A 116 1.12 -8.95 0.87
C ASN A 116 -0.11 -8.18 0.41
N VAL A 117 -0.44 -7.10 1.12
CA VAL A 117 -1.51 -6.19 0.71
C VAL A 117 -0.93 -5.19 -0.27
N VAL A 118 -1.31 -5.29 -1.54
CA VAL A 118 -1.06 -4.22 -2.52
C VAL A 118 -2.19 -3.22 -2.36
N SER A 119 -1.87 -2.09 -1.76
CA SER A 119 -2.82 -0.99 -1.58
C SER A 119 -2.51 0.10 -2.60
N ASP A 120 -3.42 0.35 -3.53
CA ASP A 120 -3.45 1.59 -4.32
C ASP A 120 -3.88 2.81 -3.47
N GLY A 121 -3.88 2.66 -2.14
CA GLY A 121 -4.37 3.62 -1.16
C GLY A 121 -3.76 5.00 -1.29
N ASP A 122 -2.50 5.13 -1.71
CA ASP A 122 -1.83 6.42 -1.89
C ASP A 122 -2.51 7.29 -2.98
N ASN A 123 -3.02 6.67 -4.05
CA ASN A 123 -3.77 7.37 -5.11
C ASN A 123 -5.23 7.69 -4.70
N VAL A 124 -5.79 6.90 -3.79
CA VAL A 124 -7.16 7.09 -3.25
C VAL A 124 -7.14 8.26 -2.27
N ILE A 125 -6.22 8.24 -1.31
CA ILE A 125 -6.17 9.19 -0.20
C ILE A 125 -5.88 10.62 -0.68
N THR A 126 -4.95 10.78 -1.63
CA THR A 126 -4.63 12.08 -2.26
C THR A 126 -5.79 12.68 -3.06
N LYS A 127 -6.74 11.87 -3.53
CA LYS A 127 -7.91 12.33 -4.31
C LYS A 127 -9.12 12.69 -3.44
N PHE A 128 -9.15 12.29 -2.16
CA PHE A 128 -10.29 12.51 -1.26
C PHE A 128 -10.06 13.55 -0.18
N VAL A 129 -8.82 13.98 0.05
CA VAL A 129 -8.50 14.97 1.08
C VAL A 129 -7.96 16.22 0.40
N ASP A 130 -8.82 17.23 0.27
CA ASP A 130 -8.33 18.59 0.04
C ASP A 130 -7.51 19.01 1.26
N PRO A 131 -6.27 19.51 1.09
CA PRO A 131 -5.36 19.83 2.20
C PRO A 131 -5.79 21.04 3.04
N THR A 132 -7.04 21.48 2.91
CA THR A 132 -7.61 22.50 3.77
C THR A 132 -7.79 21.96 5.19
N ASP A 133 -7.35 22.72 6.19
CA ASP A 133 -7.55 22.39 7.61
C ASP A 133 -8.98 21.93 7.86
N VAL A 134 -9.16 20.62 8.07
CA VAL A 134 -10.47 20.05 8.35
C VAL A 134 -10.93 20.62 9.68
N VAL A 135 -11.84 21.58 9.58
CA VAL A 135 -12.33 22.36 10.71
C VAL A 135 -12.92 21.42 11.77
N GLY A 136 -12.33 21.42 12.97
CA GLY A 136 -12.78 20.61 14.10
C GLY A 136 -11.97 19.34 14.37
N VAL A 137 -11.03 18.99 13.49
CA VAL A 137 -10.10 17.86 13.70
C VAL A 137 -8.94 18.29 14.57
N GLN A 138 -8.58 17.48 15.56
CA GLN A 138 -7.47 17.71 16.47
C GLN A 138 -6.61 16.46 16.60
N VAL A 139 -5.29 16.65 16.63
CA VAL A 139 -4.35 15.58 16.95
C VAL A 139 -4.40 15.30 18.44
N VAL A 140 -4.82 14.09 18.82
CA VAL A 140 -4.88 13.66 20.22
C VAL A 140 -3.54 13.08 20.64
N LYS A 141 -2.95 12.23 19.80
CA LYS A 141 -1.67 11.56 20.06
C LYS A 141 -0.86 11.40 18.78
N ASN A 142 0.45 11.49 18.92
CA ASN A 142 1.43 11.12 17.91
C ASN A 142 2.54 10.30 18.57
N LYS A 143 2.98 9.23 17.92
CA LYS A 143 4.21 8.50 18.28
C LYS A 143 5.06 8.33 17.03
N VAL A 144 6.35 8.63 17.15
CA VAL A 144 7.33 8.42 16.09
C VAL A 144 8.29 7.34 16.57
N GLN A 145 8.57 6.37 15.70
CA GLN A 145 9.62 5.38 15.87
C GLN A 145 10.58 5.50 14.69
N PHE A 146 11.84 5.09 14.90
CA PHE A 146 12.84 5.00 13.84
C PHE A 146 13.43 3.60 13.82
N SER A 147 13.32 2.92 12.68
CA SER A 147 13.79 1.56 12.51
C SER A 147 14.14 1.29 11.05
N ASP A 148 15.24 0.58 10.80
CA ASP A 148 15.79 0.29 9.46
C ASP A 148 15.86 1.49 8.51
N GLY A 149 16.30 2.65 9.01
CA GLY A 149 16.42 3.86 8.19
C GLY A 149 15.09 4.52 7.83
N LYS A 150 13.97 4.07 8.41
CA LYS A 150 12.63 4.60 8.17
C LYS A 150 12.01 5.12 9.47
N TYR A 151 11.25 6.20 9.34
CA TYR A 151 10.36 6.71 10.37
C TYR A 151 9.01 6.03 10.24
N ILE A 152 8.54 5.43 11.33
CA ILE A 152 7.20 4.89 11.47
C ILE A 152 6.43 5.87 12.35
N VAL A 153 5.39 6.47 11.82
CA VAL A 153 4.58 7.46 12.54
C VAL A 153 3.19 6.90 12.76
N TYR A 154 2.72 6.96 14.01
CA TYR A 154 1.35 6.68 14.39
C TYR A 154 0.68 7.98 14.81
N THR A 155 -0.53 8.22 14.31
CA THR A 155 -1.34 9.41 14.61
C THR A 155 -2.74 9.01 15.02
N LEU A 156 -3.26 9.63 16.09
CA LEU A 156 -4.65 9.54 16.52
C LEU A 156 -5.28 10.93 16.41
N LEU A 157 -6.38 11.01 15.68
CA LEU A 157 -7.19 12.21 15.55
C LEU A 157 -8.51 12.06 16.29
N ASN A 158 -9.04 13.19 16.75
CA ASN A 158 -10.41 13.35 17.22
C ASN A 158 -11.10 14.46 16.43
N LEU A 159 -12.33 14.21 16.04
CA LEU A 159 -13.24 15.19 15.47
C LEU A 159 -14.40 15.42 16.43
N ASP A 160 -14.48 16.64 16.96
CA ASP A 160 -15.65 17.10 17.69
C ASP A 160 -16.71 17.58 16.68
N VAL A 161 -17.78 16.79 16.55
CA VAL A 161 -18.86 17.00 15.57
C VAL A 161 -19.65 18.29 15.87
N ASN A 162 -19.81 18.64 17.15
CA ASN A 162 -20.53 19.84 17.56
C ASN A 162 -19.70 21.10 17.27
N LYS A 163 -18.41 21.06 17.59
CA LYS A 163 -17.47 22.14 17.27
C LYS A 163 -17.38 22.32 15.76
N GLN A 164 -17.27 21.24 14.99
CA GLN A 164 -17.30 21.29 13.53
C GLN A 164 -18.57 21.96 13.01
N ARG A 165 -19.76 21.55 13.48
CA ARG A 165 -21.04 22.16 13.08
C ARG A 165 -21.08 23.65 13.40
N SER A 166 -20.59 24.06 14.57
CA SER A 166 -20.56 25.46 14.98
C SER A 166 -19.65 26.30 14.08
N MET A 167 -18.48 25.76 13.71
CA MET A 167 -17.51 26.47 12.88
C MET A 167 -17.92 26.49 11.40
N LEU A 168 -18.59 25.46 10.89
CA LEU A 168 -19.18 25.48 9.55
C LEU A 168 -20.25 26.56 9.45
N LYS A 169 -21.13 26.65 10.46
CA LYS A 169 -22.12 27.73 10.57
C LYS A 169 -21.45 29.11 10.62
N SER A 170 -20.40 29.30 11.40
CA SER A 170 -19.70 30.60 11.50
C SER A 170 -18.98 30.99 10.20
N LYS A 171 -18.57 30.01 9.39
CA LYS A 171 -17.99 30.23 8.06
C LYS A 171 -19.05 30.44 6.96
N GLY A 172 -20.35 30.48 7.31
CA GLY A 172 -21.44 30.60 6.35
C GLY A 172 -21.64 29.34 5.49
N ILE A 173 -21.01 28.23 5.86
CA ILE A 173 -21.13 26.95 5.18
C ILE A 173 -22.36 26.24 5.77
N ASP A 174 -23.47 26.30 5.05
CA ASP A 174 -24.66 25.51 5.38
C ASP A 174 -24.46 24.07 4.87
N LEU A 175 -24.51 23.12 5.79
CA LEU A 175 -24.39 21.68 5.49
C LEU A 175 -25.47 21.21 4.50
N VAL A 176 -26.62 21.90 4.43
CA VAL A 176 -27.67 21.60 3.46
C VAL A 176 -27.26 22.01 2.05
N THR A 177 -26.70 23.21 1.85
CA THR A 177 -26.21 23.65 0.54
C THR A 177 -24.99 22.86 0.09
N LEU A 178 -24.06 22.51 0.98
CA LEU A 178 -22.95 21.61 0.65
C LEU A 178 -23.40 20.24 0.14
N ARG A 179 -24.39 19.62 0.82
CA ARG A 179 -24.93 18.33 0.39
C ARG A 179 -25.64 18.44 -0.95
N ALA A 180 -26.38 19.51 -1.18
CA ALA A 180 -27.01 19.79 -2.45
C ALA A 180 -25.95 19.97 -3.56
N GLU A 181 -24.93 20.80 -3.34
CA GLU A 181 -23.86 21.08 -4.29
C GLU A 181 -23.03 19.83 -4.62
N LYS A 182 -22.70 19.01 -3.62
CA LYS A 182 -22.05 17.72 -3.84
C LYS A 182 -22.92 16.79 -4.70
N ALA A 183 -24.21 16.64 -4.36
CA ALA A 183 -25.14 15.83 -5.15
C ALA A 183 -25.26 16.33 -6.60
N TYR A 184 -25.29 17.64 -6.83
CA TYR A 184 -25.28 18.21 -8.18
C TYR A 184 -23.95 17.95 -8.92
N SER A 185 -22.83 18.06 -8.23
CA SER A 185 -21.49 17.79 -8.81
C SER A 185 -21.31 16.32 -9.18
N ASP A 186 -21.80 15.39 -8.36
CA ASP A 186 -21.69 13.95 -8.62
C ASP A 186 -22.53 13.57 -9.84
N VAL A 187 -23.75 14.12 -9.97
CA VAL A 187 -24.60 13.97 -11.15
C VAL A 187 -23.94 14.56 -12.41
N ALA A 188 -23.36 15.76 -12.30
CA ALA A 188 -22.68 16.40 -13.43
C ALA A 188 -21.46 15.58 -13.89
N ASN A 189 -20.67 15.07 -12.95
CA ASN A 189 -19.51 14.23 -13.21
C ASN A 189 -19.91 12.88 -13.83
N GLU A 190 -21.02 12.27 -13.39
CA GLU A 190 -21.55 11.06 -14.00
C GLU A 190 -22.06 11.32 -15.42
N ALA A 191 -22.77 12.42 -15.64
CA ALA A 191 -23.25 12.81 -16.97
C ALA A 191 -22.09 13.06 -17.95
N GLN A 192 -21.01 13.69 -17.49
CA GLN A 192 -19.79 13.85 -18.29
C GLN A 192 -19.11 12.51 -18.59
N ARG A 193 -18.98 11.62 -17.61
CA ARG A 193 -18.43 10.28 -17.82
C ARG A 193 -19.24 9.48 -18.84
N ARG A 194 -20.57 9.54 -18.78
CA ARG A 194 -21.46 8.89 -19.77
C ARG A 194 -21.30 9.49 -21.16
N LYS A 195 -21.08 10.80 -21.28
CA LYS A 195 -20.80 11.45 -22.57
C LYS A 195 -19.44 11.03 -23.14
N ALA A 196 -18.40 11.01 -22.31
CA ALA A 196 -17.06 10.60 -22.72
C ALA A 196 -17.05 9.13 -23.18
N ALA A 197 -17.68 8.23 -22.42
CA ALA A 197 -17.77 6.81 -22.78
C ALA A 197 -18.53 6.59 -24.10
N LYS A 198 -19.60 7.35 -24.34
CA LYS A 198 -20.32 7.30 -25.63
C LYS A 198 -19.44 7.77 -26.79
N LEU A 199 -18.66 8.82 -26.59
CA LEU A 199 -17.74 9.36 -27.60
C LEU A 199 -16.61 8.37 -27.90
N GLU A 200 -16.07 7.72 -26.88
CA GLU A 200 -15.08 6.64 -27.04
C GLU A 200 -15.67 5.44 -27.78
N GLU A 201 -16.91 5.03 -27.47
CA GLU A 201 -17.61 3.95 -28.18
C GLU A 201 -17.89 4.32 -29.65
N GLU A 202 -18.26 5.57 -29.92
CA GLU A 202 -18.52 6.08 -31.27
C GLU A 202 -17.22 6.14 -32.09
N ASN A 203 -16.13 6.62 -31.49
CA ASN A 203 -14.81 6.65 -32.11
C ASN A 203 -14.26 5.23 -32.36
N ALA A 204 -14.41 4.30 -31.42
CA ALA A 204 -13.99 2.91 -31.60
C ALA A 204 -14.78 2.20 -32.72
N LYS A 205 -16.07 2.52 -32.90
CA LYS A 205 -16.86 2.03 -34.04
C LYS A 205 -16.37 2.62 -35.36
N ILE A 206 -16.01 3.90 -35.39
CA ILE A 206 -15.47 4.57 -36.58
C ILE A 206 -14.12 3.94 -36.96
N GLU A 207 -13.24 3.70 -35.98
CA GLU A 207 -11.94 3.07 -36.21
C GLU A 207 -12.10 1.62 -36.71
N ALA A 208 -12.96 0.81 -36.08
CA ALA A 208 -13.24 -0.56 -36.52
C ALA A 208 -13.83 -0.63 -37.95
N VAL A 209 -14.70 0.32 -38.31
CA VAL A 209 -15.22 0.44 -39.68
C VAL A 209 -14.09 0.81 -40.65
N SER A 210 -13.19 1.72 -40.27
CA SER A 210 -12.07 2.14 -41.11
C SER A 210 -11.05 1.02 -41.34
N GLU A 211 -10.75 0.20 -40.31
CA GLU A 211 -9.87 -0.96 -40.44
C GLU A 211 -10.49 -2.07 -41.31
N SER A 212 -11.80 -2.28 -41.22
CA SER A 212 -12.51 -3.28 -42.05
C SER A 212 -12.54 -2.91 -43.54
N MET A 213 -12.56 -1.61 -43.88
CA MET A 213 -12.53 -1.13 -45.27
C MET A 213 -11.15 -1.29 -45.93
N VAL A 214 -10.06 -1.34 -45.15
CA VAL A 214 -8.69 -1.48 -45.68
C VAL A 214 -8.30 -2.96 -45.92
N ALA A 215 -9.01 -3.91 -45.30
CA ALA A 215 -8.65 -5.33 -45.29
C ALA A 215 -9.30 -6.21 -46.38
N THR A 216 -9.88 -5.65 -47.46
CA THR A 216 -10.38 -6.47 -48.59
C THR A 216 -9.28 -6.60 -49.66
N PRO A 217 -8.58 -7.74 -49.80
CA PRO A 217 -7.65 -7.92 -50.90
C PRO A 217 -8.44 -8.16 -52.18
N LEU A 218 -8.11 -7.42 -53.24
CA LEU A 218 -8.53 -7.72 -54.60
C LEU A 218 -7.88 -9.04 -55.02
N THR A 219 -8.48 -10.19 -54.68
CA THR A 219 -8.16 -11.45 -55.35
C THR A 219 -8.85 -11.42 -56.71
N GLY A 220 -8.04 -11.17 -57.73
CA GLY A 220 -8.45 -11.24 -59.12
C GLY A 220 -8.77 -12.68 -59.54
N GLU A 221 -9.73 -12.78 -60.45
CA GLU A 221 -9.84 -13.90 -61.39
C GLU A 221 -9.99 -13.28 -62.77
N GLY A 222 -8.86 -13.17 -63.46
CA GLY A 222 -8.79 -12.90 -64.89
C GLY A 222 -8.88 -14.21 -65.65
N ALA A 223 -9.51 -14.12 -66.82
CA ALA A 223 -9.74 -15.17 -67.82
C ALA A 223 -8.48 -15.94 -68.25
#